data_AF-A0A067PU68-F1
#
_entry.id   AF-A0A067PU68-F1
#
_cell.length_a   1.000
_cell.length_b   1.000
_cell.length_c   1.000
_cell.angle_alpha   90.00
_cell.angle_beta   90.00
_cell.angle_gamma   90.00
#
_symmetry.space_group_name_H-M   'P 1'
#
loop_
_entity.id
_entity.type
_entity.pdbx_description
1 polymer ?
#
loop_
_entity_poly.entity_id
_entity_poly.type
_entity_poly.pdbx_seq_one_letter_code
_entity_poly.pdbx_strand_id
1 'polypeptide(L)'
;PVPRKSAIAKSVSANEVLTRILATPVTMSVEEVVSLSKDVASEFQELLKVRRKEPSINVAYAGDSQRFVGGPLITIPVEINGKKVRAIVDSGSELNIMNQTLFQQATCIAIDKS
;
A
#
# COMPACT_ATOMS: atom_id res chain seq x y z
N PRO A 1 -21.12 -48.02 -45.88
CA PRO A 1 -20.51 -48.65 -44.68
C PRO A 1 -20.61 -47.74 -43.46
N VAL A 2 -21.30 -48.18 -42.39
CA VAL A 2 -21.44 -47.38 -41.16
C VAL A 2 -20.13 -47.49 -40.37
N PRO A 3 -19.51 -46.38 -39.92
CA PRO A 3 -18.25 -46.44 -39.18
C PRO A 3 -18.41 -47.25 -37.89
N ARG A 4 -17.51 -48.24 -37.69
CA ARG A 4 -17.47 -49.05 -36.46
C ARG A 4 -17.16 -48.12 -35.28
N LYS A 5 -18.16 -47.80 -34.47
CA LYS A 5 -17.96 -47.12 -33.18
C LYS A 5 -17.46 -48.16 -32.16
N SER A 6 -16.42 -47.80 -31.40
CA SER A 6 -15.89 -48.62 -30.31
C SER A 6 -16.96 -48.81 -29.22
N ALA A 7 -16.89 -49.92 -28.48
CA ALA A 7 -17.85 -50.22 -27.41
C ALA A 7 -17.89 -49.12 -26.33
N ILE A 8 -16.75 -48.48 -26.06
CA ILE A 8 -16.59 -47.37 -25.10
C ILE A 8 -17.32 -46.10 -25.57
N ALA A 9 -17.31 -45.81 -26.88
CA ALA A 9 -18.01 -44.64 -27.43
C ALA A 9 -19.54 -44.77 -27.40
N LYS A 10 -20.08 -45.96 -27.10
CA LYS A 10 -21.52 -46.15 -26.86
C LYS A 10 -21.93 -45.87 -25.42
N SER A 11 -21.01 -45.99 -24.45
CA SER A 11 -21.33 -45.95 -23.02
C SER A 11 -21.00 -44.61 -22.35
N VAL A 12 -20.20 -43.75 -22.98
CA VAL A 12 -19.78 -42.47 -22.39
C VAL A 12 -20.37 -41.31 -23.18
N SER A 13 -21.09 -40.41 -22.49
CA SER A 13 -21.67 -39.23 -23.12
C SER A 13 -20.59 -38.17 -23.37
N ALA A 14 -20.67 -37.46 -24.50
CA ALA A 14 -19.69 -36.43 -24.86
C ALA A 14 -19.61 -35.29 -23.82
N ASN A 15 -20.75 -34.90 -23.25
CA ASN A 15 -20.81 -33.90 -22.19
C ASN A 15 -20.07 -34.35 -20.93
N GLU A 16 -20.22 -35.60 -20.54
CA GLU A 16 -19.54 -36.13 -19.35
C GLU A 16 -18.02 -36.18 -19.55
N VAL A 17 -17.54 -36.47 -20.76
CA VAL A 17 -16.11 -36.39 -21.09
C VAL A 17 -15.62 -34.94 -21.02
N LEU A 18 -16.37 -33.99 -21.59
CA LEU A 18 -16.02 -32.57 -21.54
C LEU A 18 -15.97 -32.05 -20.10
N THR A 19 -16.95 -32.41 -19.27
CA THR A 19 -16.95 -32.07 -17.85
C THR A 19 -15.71 -32.63 -17.15
N ARG A 20 -15.32 -33.87 -17.44
CA ARG A 20 -14.11 -34.48 -16.86
C ARG A 20 -12.84 -33.77 -17.33
N ILE A 21 -12.75 -33.40 -18.62
CA ILE A 21 -11.60 -32.66 -19.16
C ILE A 21 -11.49 -31.28 -18.48
N LEU A 22 -12.59 -30.55 -18.37
CA LEU A 22 -12.60 -29.23 -17.72
C LEU A 22 -12.29 -29.30 -16.22
N ALA A 23 -12.61 -30.42 -15.57
CA ALA A 23 -12.32 -30.66 -14.16
C ALA A 23 -10.91 -31.23 -13.91
N THR A 24 -10.15 -31.55 -14.96
CA THR A 24 -8.83 -32.17 -14.82
C THR A 24 -7.81 -31.13 -14.31
N PRO A 25 -7.13 -31.36 -13.17
CA PRO A 25 -6.10 -30.45 -12.68
C PRO A 25 -4.92 -30.41 -13.65
N VAL A 26 -4.50 -29.21 -14.02
CA VAL A 26 -3.31 -28.99 -14.85
C VAL A 26 -2.24 -28.35 -13.98
N THR A 27 -1.11 -29.03 -13.83
CA THR A 27 0.08 -28.48 -13.16
C THR A 27 0.79 -27.51 -14.10
N MET A 28 0.98 -26.27 -13.65
CA MET A 28 1.66 -25.21 -14.39
C MET A 28 2.59 -24.43 -13.47
N SER A 29 3.65 -23.87 -14.04
CA SER A 29 4.49 -22.88 -13.36
C SER A 29 3.81 -21.51 -13.34
N VAL A 30 4.26 -20.65 -12.41
CA VAL A 30 3.74 -19.28 -12.31
C VAL A 30 4.03 -18.46 -13.57
N GLU A 31 5.21 -18.66 -14.18
CA GLU A 31 5.59 -17.98 -15.42
C GLU A 31 4.65 -18.33 -16.58
N GLU A 32 4.32 -19.62 -16.73
CA GLU A 32 3.37 -20.06 -17.75
C GLU A 32 2.00 -19.42 -17.53
N VAL A 33 1.49 -19.37 -16.30
CA VAL A 33 0.17 -18.77 -16.03
C VAL A 33 0.15 -17.25 -16.29
N VAL A 34 1.18 -16.53 -15.83
CA VAL A 34 1.27 -15.08 -15.98
C VAL A 34 1.50 -14.65 -17.42
N SER A 35 2.17 -15.49 -18.23
CA SER A 35 2.40 -15.20 -19.66
C SER A 35 1.17 -15.43 -20.55
N LEU A 36 0.18 -16.21 -20.11
CA LEU A 36 -1.02 -16.52 -20.90
C LEU A 36 -1.92 -15.30 -21.15
N SER A 37 -2.00 -14.36 -20.19
CA SER A 37 -2.89 -13.20 -20.31
C SER A 37 -2.39 -12.00 -19.51
N LYS A 38 -2.52 -10.82 -20.12
CA LYS A 38 -2.21 -9.53 -19.47
C LYS A 38 -3.09 -9.28 -18.25
N ASP A 39 -4.34 -9.73 -18.27
CA ASP A 39 -5.27 -9.52 -17.15
C ASP A 39 -4.84 -10.33 -15.92
N VAL A 40 -4.48 -11.60 -16.14
CA VAL A 40 -3.95 -12.49 -15.09
C VAL A 40 -2.64 -11.94 -14.53
N ALA A 41 -1.75 -11.46 -15.39
CA ALA A 41 -0.50 -10.83 -14.98
C ALA A 41 -0.74 -9.57 -14.13
N SER A 42 -1.67 -8.71 -14.57
CA SER A 42 -2.00 -7.47 -13.87
C SER A 42 -2.58 -7.75 -12.49
N GLU A 43 -3.50 -8.70 -12.37
CA GLU A 43 -4.10 -9.07 -11.09
C GLU A 43 -3.09 -9.71 -10.15
N PHE A 44 -2.21 -10.58 -10.66
CA PHE A 44 -1.11 -11.13 -9.89
C PHE A 44 -0.15 -10.05 -9.37
N GLN A 45 0.18 -9.06 -10.21
CA GLN A 45 1.00 -7.92 -9.80
C GLN A 45 0.32 -7.07 -8.72
N GLU A 46 -0.99 -6.84 -8.81
CA GLU A 46 -1.76 -6.13 -7.79
C GLU A 46 -1.75 -6.85 -6.43
N LEU A 47 -1.83 -8.18 -6.43
CA LEU A 47 -1.74 -8.99 -5.22
C LEU A 47 -0.35 -8.93 -4.57
N LEU A 48 0.71 -8.82 -5.38
CA LEU A 48 2.08 -8.71 -4.89
C LEU A 48 2.45 -7.29 -4.42
N LYS A 49 1.70 -6.25 -4.82
CA LYS A 49 1.98 -4.88 -4.38
C LYS A 49 1.92 -4.81 -2.86
N VAL A 50 3.06 -4.47 -2.26
CA VAL A 50 3.16 -4.20 -0.83
C VAL A 50 2.29 -2.99 -0.51
N ARG A 51 1.11 -3.24 0.05
CA ARG A 51 0.26 -2.18 0.58
C ARG A 51 0.89 -1.72 1.89
N ARG A 52 1.39 -0.47 1.91
CA ARG A 52 1.67 0.19 3.19
C ARG A 52 0.38 0.16 3.99
N LYS A 53 0.42 -0.42 5.19
CA LYS A 53 -0.59 -0.11 6.19
C LYS A 53 -0.54 1.41 6.33
N GLU A 54 -1.63 2.08 5.99
CA GLU A 54 -1.79 3.45 6.47
C GLU A 54 -1.56 3.40 7.98
N PRO A 55 -0.72 4.29 8.54
CA PRO A 55 -0.61 4.33 9.98
C PRO A 55 -2.03 4.50 10.50
N SER A 56 -2.50 3.52 11.27
CA SER A 56 -3.70 3.69 12.07
C SER A 56 -3.35 4.80 13.07
N ILE A 57 -3.57 6.04 12.66
CA ILE A 57 -3.42 7.17 13.55
C ILE A 57 -4.57 7.02 14.52
N ASN A 58 -4.29 6.36 15.65
CA ASN A 58 -5.08 6.55 16.86
C ASN A 58 -4.86 8.01 17.27
N VAL A 59 -5.55 8.93 16.59
CA VAL A 59 -5.63 10.33 16.97
C VAL A 59 -6.44 10.33 18.27
N ALA A 60 -5.75 10.25 19.40
CA ALA A 60 -6.29 10.76 20.63
C ALA A 60 -6.49 12.26 20.41
N TYR A 61 -7.72 12.63 20.08
CA TYR A 61 -8.16 14.00 19.91
C TYR A 61 -7.93 14.73 21.25
N ALA A 62 -6.96 15.64 21.25
CA ALA A 62 -6.90 16.73 22.20
C ALA A 62 -6.64 18.00 21.40
N GLY A 63 -7.72 18.69 21.04
CA GLY A 63 -7.68 20.11 20.71
C GLY A 63 -7.43 20.46 19.24
N ASP A 64 -8.52 20.93 18.66
CA ASP A 64 -8.61 21.95 17.62
C ASP A 64 -8.40 21.55 16.14
N SER A 65 -9.47 21.77 15.40
CA SER A 65 -9.70 21.43 14.02
C SER A 65 -9.20 22.54 13.10
N GLN A 66 -8.05 22.35 12.48
CA GLN A 66 -7.63 23.15 11.32
C GLN A 66 -7.38 22.25 10.11
N ARG A 67 -8.22 22.44 9.09
CA ARG A 67 -8.12 21.81 7.77
C ARG A 67 -6.84 22.31 7.10
N PHE A 68 -5.81 21.48 7.01
CA PHE A 68 -4.63 21.80 6.21
C PHE A 68 -4.94 21.51 4.73
N VAL A 69 -4.98 22.58 3.93
CA VAL A 69 -4.92 22.52 2.46
C VAL A 69 -3.47 22.23 2.09
N GLY A 70 -3.12 20.95 2.03
CA GLY A 70 -1.75 20.49 1.77
C GLY A 70 -1.56 19.09 2.32
N GLY A 71 -0.85 18.23 1.59
CA GLY A 71 -0.59 16.85 2.01
C GLY A 71 0.08 16.76 3.39
N PRO A 72 0.12 15.57 4.00
CA PRO A 72 0.66 15.39 5.35
C PRO A 72 2.15 15.77 5.39
N LEU A 73 2.49 16.76 6.23
CA LEU A 73 3.88 17.20 6.47
C LEU A 73 4.63 16.16 7.32
N ILE A 74 5.91 15.95 7.01
CA ILE A 74 6.78 15.11 7.84
C ILE A 74 7.07 15.86 9.14
N THR A 75 6.62 15.30 10.26
CA THR A 75 6.76 15.92 11.59
C THR A 75 7.47 14.97 12.53
N ILE A 76 8.52 15.44 13.23
CA ILE A 76 9.28 14.67 14.22
C ILE A 76 9.17 15.30 15.62
N PRO A 77 9.10 14.49 16.69
CA PRO A 77 9.22 15.00 18.05
C PRO A 77 10.68 15.37 18.35
N VAL A 78 10.89 16.57 18.88
CA VAL A 78 12.19 17.10 19.29
C VAL A 78 12.09 17.60 20.73
N GLU A 79 13.17 17.50 21.50
CA GLU A 79 13.24 18.04 22.85
C GLU A 79 14.19 19.23 22.88
N ILE A 80 13.72 20.36 23.41
CA ILE A 80 14.50 21.59 23.58
C ILE A 80 14.44 21.95 25.06
N ASN A 81 15.56 21.85 25.76
CA ASN A 81 15.67 22.11 27.21
C ASN A 81 14.57 21.43 28.05
N GLY A 82 14.32 20.14 27.80
CA GLY A 82 13.29 19.37 28.51
C GLY A 82 11.86 19.56 27.97
N LYS A 83 11.62 20.51 27.06
CA LYS A 83 10.31 20.74 26.44
C LYS A 83 10.18 19.98 25.13
N LYS A 84 9.16 19.12 25.03
CA LYS A 84 8.83 18.40 23.80
C LYS A 84 8.12 19.33 22.81
N VAL A 85 8.63 19.38 21.59
CA VAL A 85 8.18 20.22 20.48
C VAL A 85 8.04 19.35 19.23
N ARG A 86 7.09 19.69 18.34
CA ARG A 86 7.00 19.09 17.01
C ARG A 86 7.75 19.95 15.99
N ALA A 87 8.74 19.37 15.32
CA ALA A 87 9.47 20.00 14.23
C ALA A 87 9.01 19.45 12.88
N ILE A 88 8.92 20.32 11.88
CA ILE A 88 8.62 19.93 10.49
C ILE A 88 9.95 19.69 9.77
N VAL A 89 10.04 18.60 9.04
CA VAL A 89 11.22 18.27 8.21
C VAL A 89 10.95 18.76 6.79
N ASP A 90 11.73 19.75 6.37
CA ASP A 90 11.71 20.28 5.01
C ASP A 90 13.12 20.24 4.43
N SER A 91 13.35 19.32 3.49
CA SER A 91 14.65 19.19 2.80
C SER A 91 14.90 20.27 1.75
N GLY A 92 13.89 21.06 1.40
CA GLY A 92 14.00 22.17 0.45
C GLY A 92 14.34 23.51 1.12
N SER A 93 14.30 23.58 2.45
CA SER A 93 14.64 24.78 3.20
C SER A 93 16.15 24.86 3.50
N GLU A 94 16.71 26.07 3.37
CA GLU A 94 18.14 26.32 3.68
C GLU A 94 18.38 26.67 5.15
N LEU A 95 17.33 26.96 5.92
CA LEU A 95 17.41 27.46 7.28
C LEU A 95 16.43 26.75 8.23
N ASN A 96 16.87 26.57 9.47
CA ASN A 96 16.02 26.12 10.57
C ASN A 96 15.30 27.34 11.18
N ILE A 97 13.98 27.37 11.05
CA ILE A 97 13.15 28.47 11.56
C ILE A 97 12.43 27.99 12.82
N MET A 98 12.51 28.79 13.88
CA MET A 98 11.79 28.55 15.13
C MET A 98 10.80 29.68 15.39
N ASN A 99 9.58 29.32 15.81
CA ASN A 99 8.58 30.30 16.23
C ASN A 99 9.09 31.09 17.44
N GLN A 100 8.96 32.42 17.41
CA GLN A 100 9.45 33.32 18.47
C GLN A 100 8.86 33.03 19.85
N THR A 101 7.55 32.78 19.92
CA THR A 101 6.87 32.45 21.19
C THR A 101 7.39 31.12 21.74
N LEU A 102 7.58 30.12 20.86
CA LEU A 102 8.14 28.84 21.26
C LEU A 102 9.58 28.99 21.77
N PHE A 103 10.42 29.78 21.08
CA PHE A 103 11.79 30.07 21.50
C PHE A 103 11.82 30.68 22.90
N GLN A 104 11.06 31.76 23.16
CA GLN A 104 11.00 32.41 24.47
C GLN A 104 10.59 31.44 25.59
N GLN A 105 9.64 30.53 25.31
CA GLN A 105 9.18 29.54 26.27
C GLN A 105 10.14 28.37 26.48
N ALA A 106 11.00 28.05 25.50
CA ALA A 106 11.83 26.85 25.51
C ALA A 106 13.30 27.12 25.86
N THR A 107 13.84 28.29 25.52
CA THR A 107 15.28 28.54 25.64
C THR A 107 15.66 29.48 26.78
N CYS A 108 14.75 30.34 27.26
CA CYS A 108 15.06 31.40 28.23
C CYS A 108 16.26 32.31 27.83
N ILE A 109 16.66 32.27 26.55
CA ILE A 109 17.76 33.06 25.99
C ILE A 109 17.20 34.35 25.40
N ALA A 110 17.93 35.46 25.54
CA ALA A 110 17.57 36.73 24.92
C ALA A 110 17.70 36.65 23.39
N ILE A 111 16.68 37.11 22.68
CA ILE A 111 16.73 37.24 21.21
C ILE A 111 17.51 38.51 20.89
N ASP A 112 18.61 38.38 20.16
CA ASP A 112 19.30 39.53 19.59
C ASP A 112 18.39 40.18 18.55
N LYS A 113 18.07 41.46 18.76
CA LYS A 113 17.23 42.26 17.86
C LYS A 113 18.14 43.28 17.18
N SER A 114 18.65 42.93 16.01
CA SER A 114 19.31 43.84 15.07
C SER A 114 18.31 44.82 14.46
#